data_AF-A0AAV2HYW0-F1
#
_entry.id   AF-A0AAV2HYW0-F1
#
_cell.length_a   1.000
_cell.length_b   1.000
_cell.length_c   1.000
_cell.angle_alpha   90.00
_cell.angle_beta   90.00
_cell.angle_gamma   90.00
#
_symmetry.space_group_name_H-M   'P 1'
#
loop_
_entity.id
_entity.type
_entity.pdbx_description
1 polymer ?
#
loop_
_entity_poly.entity_id
_entity_poly.type
_entity_poly.pdbx_seq_one_letter_code
_entity_poly.pdbx_strand_id
1 'polypeptide(L)' 'MKNQVGDGAKVIKNVKELKDFFSVDDITVVGFFESQDNLLLKPYKDVADEIRDEYSFGVTYDEEARKA' A
#
# COMPACT_ATOMS: atom_id res chain seq x y z
N MET A 1 14.39 -16.65 -1.06
CA MET A 1 13.13 -16.15 -0.49
C MET A 1 13.09 -14.65 -0.75
N LYS A 2 12.33 -14.25 -1.77
CA LYS A 2 12.37 -12.89 -2.34
C LYS A 2 11.64 -11.92 -1.41
N ASN A 3 12.37 -11.32 -0.49
CA ASN A 3 11.98 -10.00 0.04
C ASN A 3 12.14 -9.01 -1.12
N GLN A 4 11.11 -8.90 -1.97
CA GLN A 4 11.08 -7.92 -3.05
C GLN A 4 10.72 -6.56 -2.44
N VAL A 5 11.75 -5.97 -1.83
CA VAL A 5 11.83 -4.54 -1.55
C VAL A 5 12.18 -3.89 -2.89
N GLY A 6 11.18 -3.30 -3.55
CA GLY A 6 11.33 -2.67 -4.87
C GLY A 6 10.00 -2.37 -5.58
N ASP A 7 8.89 -2.30 -4.86
CA ASP A 7 7.56 -2.05 -5.39
C ASP A 7 7.05 -0.79 -4.68
N GLY A 8 6.65 0.25 -5.40
CA GLY A 8 6.41 1.62 -4.89
C GLY A 8 5.43 1.78 -3.72
N ALA A 9 4.84 0.70 -3.19
CA ALA A 9 3.91 0.71 -2.06
C ALA A 9 4.24 -0.35 -1.00
N LYS A 10 4.14 0.03 0.28
CA LYS A 10 4.35 -0.85 1.44
C LYS A 10 3.15 -1.78 1.68
N VAL A 11 3.39 -3.09 1.83
CA VAL A 11 2.31 -4.04 2.18
C VAL A 11 1.90 -3.91 3.65
N ILE A 12 0.64 -3.60 3.88
CA ILE A 12 -0.01 -3.47 5.20
C ILE A 12 -0.84 -4.74 5.44
N LYS A 13 -0.61 -5.42 6.57
CA LYS A 13 -1.19 -6.75 6.82
C LYS A 13 -2.43 -6.75 7.71
N ASN A 14 -2.70 -5.67 8.44
CA ASN A 14 -3.81 -5.57 9.38
C ASN A 14 -4.14 -4.10 9.68
N VAL A 15 -5.30 -3.88 10.30
CA VAL A 15 -5.82 -2.54 10.66
C VAL A 15 -4.89 -1.77 11.60
N LYS A 16 -4.13 -2.45 12.45
CA LYS A 16 -3.17 -1.78 13.35
C LYS A 16 -2.02 -1.17 12.55
N GLU A 17 -1.40 -1.95 11.67
CA GLU A 17 -0.36 -1.46 10.77
C GLU A 17 -0.86 -0.36 9.82
N LEU A 18 -2.15 -0.40 9.44
CA LEU A 18 -2.76 0.68 8.67
C LEU A 18 -2.80 1.99 9.46
N LYS A 19 -3.23 1.93 10.73
CA LYS A 19 -3.26 3.10 11.62
C LYS A 19 -1.87 3.66 11.88
N ASP A 20 -0.91 2.78 12.12
CA ASP A 20 0.48 3.15 12.37
C ASP A 20 1.18 3.66 11.10
N PHE A 21 0.64 3.38 9.90
CA PHE A 21 1.19 3.85 8.63
C PHE A 21 0.81 5.29 8.30
N PHE A 22 -0.30 5.80 8.82
CA PHE A 22 -0.67 7.19 8.63
C PHE A 22 0.25 8.11 9.43
N SER A 23 1.00 8.95 8.73
CA SER A 23 1.72 10.08 9.33
C SER A 23 0.80 11.29 9.36
N VAL A 24 0.86 12.10 10.44
CA VAL A 24 0.03 13.31 10.57
C VAL A 24 0.52 14.43 9.64
N ASP A 25 1.81 14.42 9.30
CA ASP A 25 2.48 15.49 8.56
C ASP A 25 2.60 15.19 7.06
N ASP A 26 2.29 13.97 6.61
CA ASP A 26 2.46 13.53 5.23
C ASP A 26 1.17 12.98 4.61
N ILE A 27 1.00 13.18 3.31
CA ILE A 27 -0.11 12.61 2.56
C ILE A 27 0.19 11.14 2.26
N THR A 28 -0.68 10.26 2.77
CA THR A 28 -0.56 8.81 2.64
C THR A 28 -1.70 8.26 1.76
N VAL A 29 -1.34 7.52 0.71
CA VAL A 29 -2.29 6.87 -0.21
C VAL A 29 -2.28 5.38 0.04
N VAL A 30 -3.44 4.81 0.39
CA VAL A 30 -3.56 3.36 0.63
C VAL A 30 -4.48 2.70 -0.39
N GLY A 31 -3.93 1.75 -1.15
CA GLY A 31 -4.66 0.92 -2.08
C GLY A 31 -5.22 -0.34 -1.41
N PHE A 32 -6.53 -0.54 -1.51
CA PHE A 32 -7.23 -1.71 -0.99
C PHE A 32 -7.55 -2.67 -2.14
N PHE A 33 -6.97 -3.87 -2.11
CA PHE A 33 -7.16 -4.87 -3.15
C PHE A 33 -7.64 -6.18 -2.55
N GLU A 34 -8.31 -7.01 -3.35
CA GLU A 34 -8.76 -8.35 -2.91
C GLU A 34 -7.60 -9.34 -2.74
N SER A 35 -6.62 -9.29 -3.65
CA SER A 35 -5.48 -10.20 -3.67
C SER A 35 -4.28 -9.59 -4.40
N GLN A 36 -3.12 -10.26 -4.25
CA GLN A 36 -1.88 -9.89 -4.93
C GLN A 36 -1.90 -10.14 -6.44
N ASP A 37 -2.89 -10.89 -6.94
CA ASP A 37 -3.05 -11.21 -8.36
C ASP A 37 -3.95 -10.19 -9.09
N ASN A 38 -4.38 -9.12 -8.41
CA ASN A 38 -5.24 -8.12 -9.02
C ASN A 38 -4.50 -7.37 -10.15
N LEU A 39 -5.09 -7.31 -11.33
CA LEU A 39 -4.51 -6.65 -12.51
C LEU A 39 -4.22 -5.17 -12.30
N LEU A 40 -4.96 -4.50 -11.40
CA LEU A 40 -4.80 -3.08 -11.07
C LEU A 40 -3.67 -2.82 -10.07
N LEU A 41 -3.14 -3.87 -9.43
CA LEU A 41 -2.07 -3.74 -8.45
C LEU A 41 -0.78 -3.23 -9.09
N LYS A 42 -0.45 -3.73 -10.29
CA LYS A 42 0.75 -3.33 -11.02
C LYS A 42 0.75 -1.84 -11.38
N PRO A 43 -0.26 -1.29 -12.10
CA PRO A 43 -0.28 0.14 -12.41
C PRO A 43 -0.33 1.02 -11.16
N TYR A 44 -0.96 0.57 -10.07
CA TYR A 44 -0.91 1.27 -8.80
C TYR A 44 0.52 1.39 -8.26
N LYS A 45 1.29 0.30 -8.28
CA LYS A 45 2.70 0.28 -7.85
C LYS A 45 3.63 1.06 -8.77
N ASP A 46 3.35 1.05 -10.07
CA ASP A 46 4.10 1.84 -11.05
C ASP A 46 3.96 3.34 -10.73
N VAL A 47 2.72 3.83 -10.54
CA VAL A 47 2.48 5.23 -10.11
C VAL A 47 3.10 5.50 -8.75
N ALA A 48 2.92 4.58 -7.80
CA ALA A 48 3.47 4.74 -6.45
C ALA A 48 5.00 4.89 -6.46
N ASP A 49 5.71 4.24 -7.39
CA ASP A 49 7.17 4.40 -7.53
C ASP A 49 7.54 5.74 -8.19
N GLU A 50 6.75 6.23 -9.14
CA GLU A 50 6.99 7.52 -9.82
C GLU A 50 6.87 8.72 -8.88
N ILE A 51 5.93 8.69 -7.92
CA ILE A 51 5.64 9.80 -6.99
C ILE A 51 5.95 9.48 -5.53
N ARG A 52 6.82 8.49 -5.29
CA ARG A 52 7.23 8.03 -3.95
C ARG A 52 7.94 9.09 -3.09
N ASP A 53 8.50 10.10 -3.75
CA ASP A 53 9.22 11.19 -3.07
C ASP A 53 8.25 12.26 -2.55
N GLU A 54 7.01 12.29 -3.05
CA GLU A 54 5.97 13.26 -2.68
C GLU A 54 4.93 12.65 -1.73
N TYR A 55 4.67 11.34 -1.83
CA TYR A 55 3.61 10.67 -1.09
C TYR A 55 4.05 9.31 -0.55
N SER A 56 3.48 8.93 0.59
CA SER A 56 3.64 7.58 1.14
C SER A 56 2.58 6.64 0.58
N PHE A 57 2.99 5.52 -0.01
CA PHE A 57 2.08 4.53 -0.59
C PHE A 57 2.02 3.25 0.24
N GLY A 58 0.81 2.79 0.50
CA GLY A 58 0.52 1.54 1.19
C GLY A 58 -0.43 0.67 0.38
N VAL A 59 -0.30 -0.64 0.48
CA VAL A 59 -1.21 -1.58 -0.15
C VAL A 59 -1.67 -2.62 0.86
N THR A 60 -2.97 -2.87 0.95
CA THR A 60 -3.52 -3.90 1.83
C THR A 60 -4.41 -4.87 1.06
N TYR A 61 -4.35 -6.13 1.49
CA TYR A 61 -5.22 -7.20 1.03
C TYR A 61 -6.15 -7.70 2.15
N ASP A 62 -6.00 -7.12 3.33
CA ASP A 62 -6.73 -7.50 4.53
C ASP A 62 -8.21 -7.11 4.42
N GLU A 63 -9.08 -8.09 4.60
CA GLU A 63 -10.53 -7.89 4.44
C GLU A 63 -11.09 -6.99 5.55
N GLU A 64 -10.56 -7.08 6.78
CA GLU A 64 -10.99 -6.20 7.87
C GLU A 64 -10.62 -4.75 7.58
N ALA A 65 -9.42 -4.49 7.05
CA ALA A 65 -9.02 -3.17 6.59
C ALA A 65 -9.92 -2.61 5.48
N ARG A 66 -10.51 -3.46 4.61
CA ARG A 66 -11.46 -3.02 3.56
C ARG A 66 -12.84 -2.64 4.09
N LYS A 67 -13.21 -3.09 5.29
CA LYS A 67 -14.55 -2.90 5.87
C LYS A 67 -14.63 -1.74 6.87
N ALA A 68 -13.50 -1.12 7.19
CA ALA A 68 -13.35 -0.09 8.22
C ALA A 68 -13.91 1.28 7.80
#